data_AF-A0A7S1G4V1-F1
#
_entry.id   AF-A0A7S1G4V1-F1
#
_cell.length_a   1.000
_cell.length_b   1.000
_cell.length_c   1.000
_cell.angle_alpha   90.00
_cell.angle_beta   90.00
_cell.angle_gamma   90.00
#
_symmetry.space_group_name_H-M   'P 1'
#
loop_
_entity.id
_entity.type
_entity.pdbx_description
1 polymer ?
#
loop_
_entity_poly.entity_id
_entity_poly.type
_entity_poly.pdbx_seq_one_letter_code
_entity_poly.pdbx_strand_id
1 'polypeptide(L)'
;MTAEAGELGSVVPSLKAVMQAQCEACSNMLYQSSCFNHSSERSDSRLHYLHLRQVMESYLLDLCHDDVFAWLKAQHRSFTLALAGVLEDMQELTMEDMGINEKFRCDCSAAIERLEIIDTYRTPLEKVQCLRETTDLLTAAVEEHLETSERDLSGVELSTDDVLDLLLWVIVRSYPTSAHLLTHLTYIQRYHFVNSNTTILGYTLANFQVAVNWLLSRATEGVVMGADGMARTDDDGAAAAGA
;
A
#
# COMPACT_ATOMS: atom_id res chain seq x y z
N MET A 1 -17.47 30.93 45.45
CA MET A 1 -17.24 29.58 44.92
C MET A 1 -18.38 29.26 43.97
N THR A 2 -18.23 29.57 42.70
CA THR A 2 -19.13 29.14 41.62
C THR A 2 -18.24 28.41 40.64
N ALA A 3 -18.38 27.08 40.60
CA ALA A 3 -17.62 26.22 39.73
C ALA A 3 -18.07 26.43 38.28
N GLU A 4 -17.10 26.67 37.41
CA GLU A 4 -17.17 26.41 35.98
C GLU A 4 -17.16 24.90 35.70
N ALA A 5 -17.35 24.56 34.42
CA ALA A 5 -17.18 23.28 33.73
C ALA A 5 -18.50 22.50 33.47
N GLY A 6 -18.82 22.09 32.24
CA GLY A 6 -18.00 22.12 31.02
C GLY A 6 -18.84 21.93 29.77
N GLU A 7 -18.42 22.62 28.72
CA GLU A 7 -18.90 22.48 27.36
C GLU A 7 -18.62 21.06 26.86
N LEU A 8 -19.66 20.24 26.77
CA LEU A 8 -19.67 19.06 25.90
C LEU A 8 -19.75 19.57 24.45
N GLY A 9 -18.64 20.08 23.93
CA GLY A 9 -18.49 20.37 22.51
C GLY A 9 -18.85 19.11 21.72
N SER A 10 -19.78 19.22 20.78
CA SER A 10 -20.26 18.10 19.99
C SER A 10 -19.08 17.43 19.28
N VAL A 11 -18.73 16.22 19.67
CA VAL A 11 -17.70 15.43 18.99
C VAL A 11 -18.23 15.11 17.60
N VAL A 12 -17.70 15.77 16.58
CA VAL A 12 -18.02 15.46 15.18
C VAL A 12 -17.39 14.10 14.86
N PRO A 13 -18.17 13.09 14.44
CA PRO A 13 -17.62 11.78 14.14
C PRO A 13 -16.66 11.87 12.94
N SER A 14 -15.58 11.07 12.97
CA SER A 14 -14.66 11.00 11.84
C SER A 14 -15.36 10.44 10.60
N LEU A 15 -14.91 10.82 9.40
CA LEU A 15 -15.44 10.29 8.13
C LEU A 15 -15.43 8.76 8.12
N LYS A 16 -14.36 8.15 8.62
CA LYS A 16 -14.25 6.69 8.81
C LYS A 16 -15.40 6.14 9.66
N ALA A 17 -15.64 6.74 10.83
CA ALA A 17 -16.68 6.28 11.74
C ALA A 17 -18.09 6.41 11.12
N VAL A 18 -18.35 7.51 10.39
CA VAL A 18 -19.61 7.70 9.68
C VAL A 18 -19.80 6.63 8.59
N MET A 19 -18.79 6.41 7.75
CA MET A 19 -18.86 5.41 6.68
C MET A 19 -19.04 3.98 7.21
N GLN A 20 -18.31 3.63 8.26
CA GLN A 20 -18.43 2.32 8.90
C GLN A 20 -19.84 2.11 9.48
N ALA A 21 -20.38 3.12 10.19
CA ALA A 21 -21.72 3.06 10.75
C ALA A 21 -22.81 2.95 9.67
N GLN A 22 -22.67 3.68 8.56
CA GLN A 22 -23.60 3.59 7.43
C GLN A 22 -23.54 2.22 6.75
N CYS A 23 -22.33 1.69 6.51
CA CYS A 23 -22.16 0.35 5.96
C CYS A 23 -22.83 -0.71 6.85
N GLU A 24 -22.63 -0.65 8.17
CA GLU A 24 -23.25 -1.55 9.13
C GLU A 24 -24.78 -1.41 9.16
N ALA A 25 -25.31 -0.19 9.20
CA ALA A 25 -26.74 0.08 9.21
C ALA A 25 -27.43 -0.44 7.93
N CYS A 26 -26.89 -0.15 6.76
CA CYS A 26 -27.42 -0.63 5.48
C CYS A 26 -27.34 -2.17 5.38
N SER A 27 -26.23 -2.76 5.81
CA SER A 27 -26.06 -4.22 5.79
C SER A 27 -27.05 -4.91 6.74
N ASN A 28 -27.28 -4.35 7.93
CA ASN A 28 -28.28 -4.86 8.87
C ASN A 28 -29.69 -4.76 8.31
N MET A 29 -30.03 -3.64 7.69
CA MET A 29 -31.34 -3.42 7.07
C MET A 29 -31.62 -4.43 5.95
N LEU A 30 -30.63 -4.66 5.07
CA LEU A 30 -30.72 -5.68 4.03
C LEU A 30 -30.78 -7.08 4.62
N TYR A 31 -29.93 -7.39 5.60
CA TYR A 31 -29.89 -8.71 6.23
C TYR A 31 -31.20 -9.09 6.94
N GLN A 32 -31.90 -8.11 7.52
CA GLN A 32 -33.19 -8.29 8.18
C GLN A 32 -34.38 -8.29 7.21
N SER A 33 -34.16 -7.95 5.94
CA SER A 33 -35.23 -7.88 4.96
C SER A 33 -35.70 -9.28 4.54
N SER A 34 -36.99 -9.39 4.20
CA SER A 34 -37.64 -10.67 3.88
C SER A 34 -37.09 -11.37 2.64
N CYS A 35 -36.26 -10.70 1.83
CA CYS A 35 -35.61 -11.30 0.66
C CYS A 35 -34.36 -12.12 1.04
N PHE A 36 -33.78 -11.92 2.23
CA PHE A 36 -32.70 -12.75 2.75
C PHE A 36 -33.26 -13.75 3.76
N ASN A 37 -33.48 -14.98 3.28
CA ASN A 37 -34.09 -16.04 4.07
C ASN A 37 -33.08 -16.58 5.11
N HIS A 38 -33.10 -16.01 6.32
CA HIS A 38 -32.26 -16.39 7.44
C HIS A 38 -32.90 -17.54 8.24
N SER A 39 -32.91 -18.76 7.71
CA SER A 39 -33.23 -19.91 8.56
C SER A 39 -32.13 -20.03 9.63
N SER A 40 -32.50 -19.79 10.90
CA SER A 40 -31.62 -19.70 12.08
C SER A 40 -30.71 -20.92 12.33
N GLU A 41 -30.83 -21.97 11.52
CA GLU A 41 -30.11 -23.25 11.64
C GLU A 41 -28.95 -23.40 10.63
N ARG A 42 -28.70 -22.42 9.76
CA ARG A 42 -27.58 -22.49 8.79
C ARG A 42 -26.29 -21.96 9.39
N SER A 43 -25.27 -22.84 9.47
CA SER A 43 -23.88 -22.51 9.82
C SER A 43 -23.29 -21.33 9.03
N ASP A 44 -23.84 -21.04 7.85
CA ASP A 44 -23.34 -20.03 6.91
C ASP A 44 -23.96 -18.63 7.11
N SER A 45 -24.88 -18.47 8.07
CA SER A 45 -25.57 -17.20 8.34
C SER A 45 -24.60 -16.03 8.59
N ARG A 46 -23.51 -16.28 9.33
CA ARG A 46 -22.45 -15.29 9.56
C ARG A 46 -21.69 -14.94 8.28
N LEU A 47 -21.38 -15.94 7.45
CA LEU A 47 -20.66 -15.74 6.19
C LEU A 47 -21.50 -14.91 5.20
N HIS A 48 -22.79 -15.22 5.08
CA HIS A 48 -23.71 -14.44 4.25
C HIS A 48 -23.79 -12.98 4.69
N TYR A 49 -23.83 -12.73 6.00
CA TYR A 49 -23.81 -11.37 6.52
C TYR A 49 -22.50 -10.64 6.18
N LEU A 50 -21.34 -11.31 6.28
CA LEU A 50 -20.06 -10.71 5.89
C LEU A 50 -19.99 -10.40 4.39
N HIS A 51 -20.49 -11.28 3.52
CA HIS A 51 -20.57 -11.01 2.08
C HIS A 51 -21.46 -9.79 1.78
N LEU A 52 -22.61 -9.70 2.45
CA LEU A 52 -23.50 -8.55 2.29
C LEU A 52 -22.83 -7.25 2.75
N ARG A 53 -22.11 -7.29 3.89
CA ARG A 53 -21.30 -6.17 4.34
C ARG A 53 -20.22 -5.78 3.33
N GLN A 54 -19.57 -6.75 2.68
CA GLN A 54 -18.53 -6.48 1.70
C GLN A 54 -19.11 -5.79 0.45
N VAL A 55 -20.27 -6.24 -0.01
CA VAL A 55 -20.98 -5.60 -1.12
C VAL A 55 -21.38 -4.18 -0.76
N MET A 56 -21.91 -3.97 0.46
CA MET A 56 -22.31 -2.64 0.92
C MET A 56 -21.13 -1.69 1.10
N GLU A 57 -20.00 -2.17 1.63
CA GLU A 57 -18.76 -1.41 1.72
C GLU A 57 -18.30 -0.95 0.33
N SER A 58 -18.23 -1.89 -0.63
CA SER A 58 -17.79 -1.62 -1.99
C SER A 58 -18.69 -0.59 -2.68
N TYR A 59 -20.01 -0.75 -2.55
CA TYR A 59 -21.00 0.18 -3.12
C TYR A 59 -20.87 1.60 -2.54
N LEU A 60 -20.81 1.74 -1.22
CA LEU A 60 -20.73 3.07 -0.59
C LEU A 60 -19.40 3.77 -0.89
N LEU A 61 -18.30 3.01 -0.87
CA LEU A 61 -16.96 3.56 -1.08
C LEU A 61 -16.71 3.94 -2.52
N ASP A 62 -17.25 3.20 -3.49
CA ASP A 62 -17.21 3.57 -4.91
C ASP A 62 -17.86 4.93 -5.17
N LEU A 63 -19.04 5.17 -4.57
CA LEU A 63 -19.80 6.42 -4.73
C LEU A 63 -19.07 7.66 -4.21
N CYS A 64 -18.24 7.49 -3.17
CA CYS A 64 -17.51 8.59 -2.53
C CYS A 64 -16.01 8.57 -2.84
N HIS A 65 -15.54 7.64 -3.69
CA HIS A 65 -14.12 7.38 -3.89
C HIS A 65 -13.34 8.64 -4.25
N ASP A 66 -13.85 9.44 -5.19
CA ASP A 66 -13.11 10.58 -5.73
C ASP A 66 -12.84 11.63 -4.65
N ASP A 67 -13.82 11.92 -3.79
CA ASP A 67 -13.67 12.87 -2.68
C ASP A 67 -12.73 12.31 -1.59
N VAL A 68 -12.94 11.06 -1.16
CA VAL A 68 -12.14 10.43 -0.10
C VAL A 68 -10.69 10.28 -0.54
N PHE A 69 -10.47 9.79 -1.76
CA PHE A 69 -9.16 9.51 -2.28
C PHE A 69 -8.41 10.80 -2.62
N ALA A 70 -9.09 11.84 -3.14
CA ALA A 70 -8.48 13.17 -3.31
C ALA A 70 -8.05 13.76 -1.97
N TRP A 71 -8.89 13.65 -0.93
CA TRP A 71 -8.53 14.07 0.42
C TRP A 71 -7.31 13.31 0.95
N LEU A 72 -7.25 11.98 0.79
CA LEU A 72 -6.09 11.19 1.19
C LEU A 72 -4.82 11.57 0.42
N LYS A 73 -4.91 11.76 -0.91
CA LYS A 73 -3.78 12.23 -1.72
C LYS A 73 -3.24 13.57 -1.22
N ALA A 74 -4.13 14.49 -0.83
CA ALA A 74 -3.73 15.78 -0.26
C ALA A 74 -3.01 15.60 1.09
N GLN A 75 -3.49 14.70 1.96
CA GLN A 75 -2.86 14.40 3.25
C GLN A 75 -1.47 13.74 3.10
N HIS A 76 -1.28 12.91 2.08
CA HIS A 76 -0.04 12.16 1.85
C HIS A 76 0.89 12.79 0.80
N ARG A 77 0.63 14.04 0.37
CA ARG A 77 1.39 14.69 -0.71
C ARG A 77 2.91 14.72 -0.46
N SER A 78 3.35 15.05 0.76
CA SER A 78 4.77 15.08 1.10
C SER A 78 5.44 13.70 0.97
N PHE A 79 4.77 12.65 1.44
CA PHE A 79 5.25 11.28 1.32
C PHE A 79 5.26 10.80 -0.14
N THR A 80 4.24 11.15 -0.93
CA THR A 80 4.22 10.84 -2.37
C THR A 80 5.40 11.49 -3.08
N LEU A 81 5.73 12.75 -2.78
CA LEU A 81 6.88 13.42 -3.39
C LEU A 81 8.20 12.77 -2.96
N ALA A 82 8.35 12.44 -1.68
CA ALA A 82 9.55 11.75 -1.19
C ALA A 82 9.73 10.37 -1.83
N LEU A 83 8.62 9.60 -1.94
CA LEU A 83 8.63 8.30 -2.59
C LEU A 83 8.92 8.42 -4.08
N ALA A 84 8.34 9.41 -4.78
CA ALA A 84 8.60 9.66 -6.19
C ALA A 84 10.09 9.91 -6.48
N GLY A 85 10.77 10.71 -5.65
CA GLY A 85 12.21 10.96 -5.80
C GLY A 85 13.04 9.69 -5.67
N VAL A 86 12.79 8.88 -4.62
CA VAL A 86 13.50 7.60 -4.45
C VAL A 86 13.21 6.63 -5.59
N LEU A 87 11.96 6.53 -6.03
CA LEU A 87 11.59 5.64 -7.13
C LEU A 87 12.22 6.06 -8.46
N GLU A 88 12.33 7.36 -8.71
CA GLU A 88 13.00 7.93 -9.88
C GLU A 88 14.50 7.63 -9.86
N ASP A 89 15.17 7.87 -8.73
CA ASP A 89 16.60 7.56 -8.53
C ASP A 89 16.90 6.06 -8.71
N MET A 90 15.95 5.19 -8.36
CA MET A 90 16.10 3.74 -8.46
C MET A 90 15.75 3.16 -9.84
N GLN A 91 15.26 3.96 -10.80
CA GLN A 91 14.89 3.45 -12.14
C GLN A 91 16.08 2.85 -12.91
N GLU A 92 17.30 3.29 -12.66
CA GLU A 92 18.48 2.79 -13.38
C GLU A 92 19.08 1.52 -12.77
N LEU A 93 18.66 1.13 -11.56
CA LEU A 93 19.24 -0.01 -10.84
C LEU A 93 18.82 -1.35 -11.45
N THR A 94 19.74 -2.29 -11.58
CA THR A 94 19.40 -3.67 -11.95
C THR A 94 18.92 -4.47 -10.75
N MET A 95 18.34 -5.66 -10.98
CA MET A 95 18.00 -6.58 -9.88
C MET A 95 19.23 -6.95 -9.04
N GLU A 96 20.42 -6.98 -9.65
CA GLU A 96 21.68 -7.22 -8.94
C GLU A 96 22.04 -6.07 -8.01
N ASP A 97 21.89 -4.83 -8.48
CA ASP A 97 22.14 -3.62 -7.67
C ASP A 97 21.17 -3.51 -6.49
N MET A 98 19.97 -4.08 -6.63
CA MET A 98 18.98 -4.21 -5.56
C MET A 98 19.21 -5.40 -4.63
N GLY A 99 20.28 -6.19 -4.84
CA GLY A 99 20.65 -7.30 -3.97
C GLY A 99 19.83 -8.58 -4.18
N ILE A 100 19.00 -8.65 -5.23
CA ILE A 100 18.16 -9.81 -5.50
C ILE A 100 19.03 -11.01 -5.87
N ASN A 101 18.80 -12.13 -5.19
CA ASN A 101 19.51 -13.38 -5.40
C ASN A 101 19.41 -13.82 -6.87
N GLU A 102 20.53 -14.22 -7.48
CA GLU A 102 20.60 -14.67 -8.88
C GLU A 102 19.56 -15.74 -9.21
N LYS A 103 19.23 -16.60 -8.24
CA LYS A 103 18.23 -17.68 -8.39
C LYS A 103 16.80 -17.18 -8.62
N PHE A 104 16.49 -15.96 -8.23
CA PHE A 104 15.15 -15.39 -8.27
C PHE A 104 15.03 -14.24 -9.29
N ARG A 105 16.06 -14.01 -10.10
CA ARG A 105 16.04 -12.98 -11.14
C ARG A 105 15.25 -13.47 -12.35
N CYS A 106 13.93 -13.31 -12.28
CA CYS A 106 12.98 -13.72 -13.33
C CYS A 106 12.28 -12.52 -13.98
N ASP A 107 11.54 -12.77 -15.05
CA ASP A 107 10.67 -11.76 -15.64
C ASP A 107 9.49 -11.48 -14.70
N CYS A 108 9.35 -10.23 -14.25
CA CYS A 108 8.29 -9.78 -13.34
C CYS A 108 7.23 -8.93 -14.06
N SER A 109 7.21 -8.90 -15.40
CA SER A 109 6.37 -7.99 -16.19
C SER A 109 4.89 -8.10 -15.84
N ALA A 110 4.34 -9.31 -15.67
CA ALA A 110 2.94 -9.49 -15.31
C ALA A 110 2.57 -8.89 -13.94
N ALA A 111 3.48 -8.98 -12.97
CA ALA A 111 3.28 -8.37 -11.65
C ALA A 111 3.37 -6.84 -11.72
N ILE A 112 4.29 -6.30 -12.54
CA ILE A 112 4.42 -4.85 -12.78
C ILE A 112 3.14 -4.30 -13.42
N GLU A 113 2.70 -4.90 -14.53
CA GLU A 113 1.46 -4.50 -15.22
C GLU A 113 0.24 -4.56 -14.29
N ARG A 114 0.19 -5.55 -13.39
CA ARG A 114 -0.88 -5.66 -12.39
C ARG A 114 -0.83 -4.51 -11.39
N LEU A 115 0.33 -4.13 -10.89
CA LEU A 115 0.44 -3.04 -9.92
C LEU A 115 0.16 -1.67 -10.58
N GLU A 116 0.55 -1.49 -11.84
CA GLU A 116 0.32 -0.24 -12.59
C GLU A 116 -1.17 0.12 -12.76
N ILE A 117 -2.07 -0.85 -12.72
CA ILE A 117 -3.52 -0.61 -12.85
C ILE A 117 -4.22 -0.33 -11.50
N ILE A 118 -3.49 -0.28 -10.38
CA ILE A 118 -4.09 -0.07 -9.04
C ILE A 118 -4.90 1.23 -8.92
N ASP A 119 -4.51 2.27 -9.67
CA ASP A 119 -5.20 3.56 -9.73
C ASP A 119 -6.58 3.48 -10.37
N THR A 120 -6.85 2.44 -11.17
CA THR A 120 -8.15 2.26 -11.85
C THR A 120 -9.23 1.74 -10.91
N TYR A 121 -8.83 1.05 -9.84
CA TYR A 121 -9.76 0.50 -8.85
C TYR A 121 -10.25 1.58 -7.89
N ARG A 122 -11.52 1.48 -7.50
CA ARG A 122 -12.19 2.50 -6.67
C ARG A 122 -12.48 2.01 -5.26
N THR A 123 -12.64 0.70 -5.07
CA THR A 123 -12.96 0.15 -3.75
C THR A 123 -11.72 -0.37 -3.02
N PRO A 124 -11.69 -0.36 -1.67
CA PRO A 124 -10.61 -0.99 -0.91
C PRO A 124 -10.41 -2.47 -1.24
N LEU A 125 -11.51 -3.19 -1.49
CA LEU A 125 -11.48 -4.61 -1.82
C LEU A 125 -10.73 -4.86 -3.13
N GLU A 126 -11.09 -4.15 -4.20
CA GLU A 126 -10.42 -4.30 -5.49
C GLU A 126 -8.94 -3.92 -5.39
N LYS A 127 -8.60 -2.86 -4.65
CA LYS A 127 -7.20 -2.46 -4.46
C LYS A 127 -6.40 -3.51 -3.69
N VAL A 128 -6.94 -4.11 -2.62
CA VAL A 128 -6.22 -5.16 -1.90
C VAL A 128 -6.14 -6.47 -2.69
N GLN A 129 -7.15 -6.76 -3.54
CA GLN A 129 -7.09 -7.88 -4.48
C GLN A 129 -6.00 -7.67 -5.54
N CYS A 130 -5.88 -6.46 -6.09
CA CYS A 130 -4.80 -6.09 -7.00
C CYS A 130 -3.42 -6.31 -6.39
N LEU A 131 -3.22 -5.91 -5.12
CA LEU A 131 -1.96 -6.15 -4.40
C LEU A 131 -1.70 -7.65 -4.24
N ARG A 132 -2.72 -8.43 -3.89
CA ARG A 132 -2.59 -9.87 -3.73
C ARG A 132 -2.22 -10.54 -5.04
N GLU A 133 -2.93 -10.21 -6.11
CA GLU A 133 -2.68 -10.75 -7.45
C GLU A 133 -1.28 -10.37 -7.95
N THR A 134 -0.77 -9.19 -7.59
CA THR A 134 0.62 -8.79 -7.85
C THR A 134 1.60 -9.76 -7.19
N THR A 135 1.39 -10.09 -5.91
CA THR A 135 2.22 -11.07 -5.18
C THR A 135 2.06 -12.48 -5.75
N ASP A 136 0.84 -12.90 -6.09
CA ASP A 136 0.57 -14.23 -6.65
C ASP A 136 1.27 -14.40 -8.02
N LEU A 137 1.23 -13.37 -8.88
CA LEU A 137 1.93 -13.35 -10.18
C LEU A 137 3.45 -13.37 -10.01
N LEU A 138 3.96 -12.66 -9.01
CA LEU A 138 5.38 -12.65 -8.71
C LEU A 138 5.87 -14.03 -8.27
N THR A 139 5.18 -14.68 -7.34
CA THR A 139 5.51 -16.04 -6.89
C THR A 139 5.44 -17.03 -8.04
N ALA A 140 4.40 -16.96 -8.87
CA ALA A 140 4.26 -17.82 -10.05
C ALA A 140 5.41 -17.64 -11.05
N ALA A 141 5.87 -16.40 -11.29
CA ALA A 141 6.98 -16.12 -12.18
C ALA A 141 8.31 -16.72 -11.67
N VAL A 142 8.53 -16.69 -10.34
CA VAL A 142 9.70 -17.32 -9.73
C VAL A 142 9.60 -18.85 -9.82
N GLU A 143 8.45 -19.43 -9.52
CA GLU A 143 8.22 -20.87 -9.64
C GLU A 143 8.50 -21.37 -11.07
N GLU A 144 7.95 -20.68 -12.08
CA GLU A 144 8.21 -20.99 -13.49
C GLU A 144 9.70 -20.86 -13.86
N HIS A 145 10.38 -19.82 -13.35
CA HIS A 145 11.80 -19.62 -13.58
C HIS A 145 12.67 -20.72 -12.96
N LEU A 146 12.30 -21.20 -11.77
CA LEU A 146 13.01 -22.28 -11.08
C LEU A 146 12.78 -23.62 -11.78
N GLU A 147 11.58 -23.88 -12.30
CA GLU A 147 11.25 -25.08 -13.06
C GLU A 147 11.97 -25.15 -14.42
N THR A 148 12.14 -24.00 -15.08
CA THR A 148 12.76 -23.90 -16.41
C THR A 148 14.28 -23.77 -16.38
N SER A 149 14.85 -23.43 -15.23
CA SER A 149 16.30 -23.31 -15.07
C SER A 149 17.00 -24.68 -15.13
N GLU A 150 18.00 -24.82 -16.00
CA GLU A 150 18.81 -26.06 -16.14
C GLU A 150 19.68 -26.37 -14.89
N ARG A 151 19.77 -25.42 -13.95
CA ARG A 151 20.44 -25.61 -12.66
C ARG A 151 19.50 -26.44 -11.79
N ASP A 152 20.01 -27.49 -11.13
CA ASP A 152 19.25 -28.31 -10.18
C ASP A 152 18.87 -27.47 -8.93
N LEU A 153 17.89 -26.59 -9.10
CA LEU A 153 17.30 -25.71 -8.08
C LEU A 153 16.01 -26.32 -7.52
N SER A 154 15.79 -27.62 -7.76
CA SER A 154 14.65 -28.35 -7.26
C SER A 154 14.64 -28.30 -5.72
N GLY A 155 13.58 -27.72 -5.14
CA GLY A 155 13.44 -27.55 -3.68
C GLY A 155 13.99 -26.24 -3.09
N VAL A 156 14.31 -25.23 -3.92
CA VAL A 156 14.53 -23.86 -3.42
C VAL A 156 13.17 -23.22 -3.11
N GLU A 157 12.96 -22.89 -1.84
CA GLU A 157 11.76 -22.18 -1.39
C GLU A 157 12.03 -20.66 -1.29
N LEU A 158 11.04 -19.86 -1.69
CA LEU A 158 11.03 -18.42 -1.49
C LEU A 158 10.82 -18.09 -0.01
N SER A 159 11.75 -17.35 0.59
CA SER A 159 11.53 -16.78 1.92
C SER A 159 10.67 -15.50 1.85
N THR A 160 10.19 -15.02 2.99
CA THR A 160 9.48 -13.73 3.06
C THR A 160 10.37 -12.56 2.65
N ASP A 161 11.67 -12.62 2.96
CA ASP A 161 12.62 -11.56 2.60
C ASP A 161 12.86 -11.55 1.08
N ASP A 162 12.96 -12.73 0.43
CA ASP A 162 13.09 -12.82 -1.03
C ASP A 162 11.85 -12.24 -1.75
N VAL A 163 10.65 -12.53 -1.24
CA VAL A 163 9.40 -11.94 -1.76
C VAL A 163 9.40 -10.42 -1.58
N LEU A 164 9.92 -9.92 -0.46
CA LEU A 164 9.99 -8.49 -0.18
C LEU A 164 10.97 -7.76 -1.13
N ASP A 165 12.13 -8.34 -1.41
CA ASP A 165 13.12 -7.77 -2.34
C ASP A 165 12.57 -7.72 -3.78
N LEU A 166 11.90 -8.78 -4.20
CA LEU A 166 11.20 -8.82 -5.49
C LEU A 166 10.00 -7.86 -5.54
N LEU A 167 9.29 -7.68 -4.43
CA LEU A 167 8.21 -6.70 -4.32
C LEU A 167 8.74 -5.27 -4.46
N LEU A 168 9.90 -4.96 -3.85
CA LEU A 168 10.59 -3.69 -4.03
C LEU A 168 10.94 -3.46 -5.49
N TRP A 169 11.44 -4.48 -6.20
CA TRP A 169 11.68 -4.40 -7.63
C TRP A 169 10.40 -4.05 -8.41
N VAL A 170 9.29 -4.76 -8.17
CA VAL A 170 8.00 -4.50 -8.83
C VAL A 170 7.52 -3.07 -8.54
N ILE A 171 7.62 -2.62 -7.29
CA ILE A 171 7.22 -1.25 -6.89
C ILE A 171 8.06 -0.19 -7.61
N VAL A 172 9.39 -0.37 -7.68
CA VAL A 172 10.29 0.53 -8.43
C VAL A 172 9.89 0.56 -9.90
N ARG A 173 9.72 -0.61 -10.53
CA ARG A 173 9.40 -0.69 -11.96
C ARG A 173 8.01 -0.20 -12.33
N SER A 174 7.09 -0.14 -11.38
CA SER A 174 5.72 0.39 -11.58
C SER A 174 5.61 1.91 -11.39
N TYR A 175 6.73 2.63 -11.29
CA TYR A 175 6.74 4.10 -11.28
C TYR A 175 6.32 4.62 -12.67
N PRO A 176 5.43 5.65 -12.76
CA PRO A 176 5.06 6.60 -11.72
C PRO A 176 3.87 6.21 -10.84
N THR A 177 3.09 5.19 -11.19
CA THR A 177 1.89 4.78 -10.44
C THR A 177 2.20 4.48 -8.97
N SER A 178 3.30 3.78 -8.72
CA SER A 178 3.71 3.40 -7.37
C SER A 178 4.07 4.56 -6.43
N ALA A 179 4.23 5.80 -6.93
CA ALA A 179 4.43 6.98 -6.08
C ALA A 179 3.23 7.28 -5.15
N HIS A 180 2.03 6.84 -5.53
CA HIS A 180 0.82 6.98 -4.72
C HIS A 180 0.53 5.75 -3.85
N LEU A 181 1.41 4.75 -3.83
CA LEU A 181 1.17 3.47 -3.16
C LEU A 181 0.83 3.63 -1.67
N LEU A 182 1.51 4.52 -0.92
CA LEU A 182 1.15 4.80 0.48
C LEU A 182 -0.31 5.26 0.64
N THR A 183 -0.81 6.04 -0.31
CA THR A 183 -2.20 6.53 -0.30
C THR A 183 -3.17 5.38 -0.50
N HIS A 184 -2.88 4.46 -1.43
CA HIS A 184 -3.66 3.23 -1.63
C HIS A 184 -3.67 2.34 -0.39
N LEU A 185 -2.50 2.08 0.20
CA LEU A 185 -2.37 1.27 1.41
C LEU A 185 -3.14 1.89 2.58
N THR A 186 -3.09 3.22 2.73
CA THR A 186 -3.83 3.94 3.75
C THR A 186 -5.34 3.89 3.50
N TYR A 187 -5.77 3.99 2.24
CA TYR A 187 -7.18 3.85 1.88
C TYR A 187 -7.70 2.45 2.22
N ILE A 188 -6.98 1.40 1.85
CA ILE A 188 -7.32 0.01 2.22
C ILE A 188 -7.41 -0.12 3.74
N GLN A 189 -6.36 0.27 4.47
CA GLN A 189 -6.30 0.11 5.93
C GLN A 189 -7.41 0.87 6.67
N ARG A 190 -7.83 2.04 6.16
CA ARG A 190 -8.83 2.87 6.83
C ARG A 190 -10.27 2.48 6.49
N TYR A 191 -10.52 2.03 5.27
CA TYR A 191 -11.86 1.89 4.72
C TYR A 191 -12.26 0.46 4.35
N HIS A 192 -11.35 -0.51 4.46
CA HIS A 192 -11.75 -1.92 4.47
C HIS A 192 -12.23 -2.31 5.88
N PHE A 193 -13.56 -2.39 6.04
CA PHE A 193 -14.24 -2.66 7.31
C PHE A 193 -14.57 -4.13 7.50
N VAL A 194 -14.78 -4.87 6.41
CA VAL A 194 -15.00 -6.32 6.44
C VAL A 194 -13.66 -7.03 6.54
N ASN A 195 -13.03 -6.82 7.68
CA ASN A 195 -11.76 -7.37 8.02
C ASN A 195 -11.87 -8.87 8.27
N SER A 196 -11.48 -9.65 7.27
CA SER A 196 -11.19 -11.07 7.42
C SER A 196 -9.77 -11.20 7.98
N ASN A 197 -9.56 -10.76 9.22
CA ASN A 197 -8.27 -10.51 9.91
C ASN A 197 -7.30 -11.70 10.03
N THR A 198 -7.54 -12.81 9.33
CA THR A 198 -6.70 -14.01 9.27
C THR A 198 -6.44 -14.47 7.83
N THR A 199 -6.52 -13.55 6.86
CA THR A 199 -6.49 -13.88 5.43
C THR A 199 -5.19 -13.45 4.77
N ILE A 200 -4.88 -14.13 3.67
CA ILE A 200 -3.79 -13.83 2.73
C ILE A 200 -3.68 -12.32 2.44
N LEU A 201 -4.82 -11.62 2.34
CA LEU A 201 -4.89 -10.17 2.11
C LEU A 201 -4.20 -9.33 3.19
N GLY A 202 -4.29 -9.73 4.47
CA GLY A 202 -3.64 -9.02 5.57
C GLY A 202 -2.12 -9.14 5.53
N TYR A 203 -1.62 -10.33 5.18
CA TYR A 203 -0.19 -10.56 4.98
C TYR A 203 0.34 -9.78 3.75
N THR A 204 -0.37 -9.84 2.62
CA THR A 204 -0.06 -9.02 1.43
C THR A 204 0.03 -7.54 1.79
N LEU A 205 -0.99 -6.99 2.47
CA LEU A 205 -0.99 -5.57 2.83
C LEU A 205 0.21 -5.19 3.72
N ALA A 206 0.56 -6.06 4.67
CA ALA A 206 1.72 -5.84 5.54
C ALA A 206 3.03 -5.81 4.74
N ASN A 207 3.24 -6.73 3.79
CA ASN A 207 4.45 -6.75 2.95
C ASN A 207 4.59 -5.46 2.13
N PHE A 208 3.51 -4.99 1.51
CA PHE A 208 3.53 -3.71 0.79
C PHE A 208 3.79 -2.51 1.72
N GLN A 209 3.24 -2.52 2.95
CA GLN A 209 3.53 -1.47 3.94
C GLN A 209 5.00 -1.46 4.35
N VAL A 210 5.60 -2.64 4.57
CA VAL A 210 7.03 -2.76 4.88
C VAL A 210 7.88 -2.24 3.72
N ALA A 211 7.58 -2.63 2.48
CA ALA A 211 8.30 -2.18 1.29
C ALA A 211 8.24 -0.65 1.12
N VAL A 212 7.06 -0.04 1.24
CA VAL A 212 6.90 1.41 1.15
C VAL A 212 7.64 2.13 2.27
N ASN A 213 7.59 1.62 3.50
CA ASN A 213 8.30 2.23 4.62
C ASN A 213 9.83 2.15 4.44
N TRP A 214 10.33 1.06 3.88
CA TRP A 214 11.76 0.92 3.55
C TRP A 214 12.19 1.97 2.51
N LEU A 215 11.42 2.14 1.43
CA LEU A 215 11.69 3.18 0.41
C LEU A 215 11.64 4.60 1.00
N LEU A 216 10.67 4.89 1.86
CA LEU A 216 10.57 6.19 2.52
C LEU A 216 11.72 6.45 3.50
N SER A 217 12.23 5.42 4.17
CA SER A 217 13.38 5.55 5.06
C SER A 217 14.63 5.95 4.26
N ARG A 218 14.82 5.41 3.06
CA ARG A 218 15.89 5.82 2.14
C ARG A 218 15.75 7.27 1.69
N ALA A 219 14.53 7.75 1.48
CA ALA A 219 14.28 9.15 1.15
C ALA A 219 14.81 10.08 2.26
N THR A 220 14.65 9.68 3.53
CA THR A 220 15.14 10.46 4.66
C THR A 220 16.66 10.40 4.83
N GLU A 221 17.29 9.25 4.52
CA GLU A 221 18.74 9.08 4.58
C GLU A 221 19.47 9.86 3.46
N GLY A 222 18.91 9.89 2.24
CA GLY A 222 19.43 10.69 1.13
C GLY A 222 19.44 12.19 1.41
N VAL A 223 18.48 12.69 2.21
CA VAL A 223 18.43 14.09 2.63
C VAL A 223 19.56 14.44 3.62
N VAL A 224 20.00 13.49 4.45
CA VAL A 224 21.09 13.74 5.42
C VAL A 224 22.45 13.84 4.73
N MET A 225 22.69 13.05 3.66
CA MET A 225 23.93 13.11 2.88
C MET A 225 24.03 14.35 1.97
N GLY A 226 22.91 15.01 1.66
CA GLY A 226 22.86 16.25 0.87
C GLY A 226 23.15 17.53 1.66
N ALA A 227 23.14 17.49 2.99
CA ALA A 227 23.33 18.67 3.84
C ALA A 227 24.77 18.89 4.34
N ASP A 228 25.63 17.87 4.30
CA ASP A 228 27.03 17.94 4.78
C ASP A 228 28.07 18.31 3.69
N GLY A 229 27.61 18.61 2.47
CA GLY A 229 28.47 18.87 1.32
C GLY A 229 28.90 20.34 1.07
N MET A 230 28.49 21.31 1.90
CA MET A 230 28.67 22.73 1.60
C MET A 230 29.25 23.55 2.77
N ALA A 231 30.39 23.11 3.32
CA ALA A 231 31.16 23.92 4.27
C ALA A 231 32.67 23.63 4.18
N ARG A 232 33.30 24.06 3.08
CA ARG A 232 34.75 24.26 2.84
C ARG A 232 34.86 24.56 1.34
N THR A 233 35.27 25.72 0.86
CA THR A 233 36.44 26.54 1.21
C THR A 233 36.24 27.93 0.61
N ASP A 234 36.43 28.98 1.40
CA ASP A 234 36.82 30.31 0.89
C ASP A 234 37.70 30.95 1.97
N ASP A 235 38.98 30.61 1.94
CA ASP A 235 40.03 31.42 2.56
C ASP A 235 41.27 31.35 1.66
N ASP A 236 41.17 32.00 0.50
CA ASP A 236 42.31 32.32 -0.35
C ASP A 236 42.72 33.77 -0.13
N GLY A 237 43.76 33.90 0.70
CA GLY A 237 44.91 34.79 0.55
C GLY A 237 44.73 36.07 -0.27
N ALA A 238 44.40 37.17 0.40
CA ALA A 238 44.70 38.51 -0.09
C ALA A 238 46.17 38.86 0.25
N ALA A 239 47.06 38.77 -0.74
CA ALA A 239 48.37 39.42 -0.72
C ALA A 239 48.70 40.10 -2.05
N ALA A 240 48.96 41.41 -1.94
CA ALA A 240 49.73 42.30 -2.81
C ALA A 240 49.09 42.83 -4.12
N ALA A 241 48.86 44.14 -4.19
CA ALA A 241 49.84 45.10 -4.75
C ALA A 241 49.31 46.56 -4.80
N GLY A 242 50.17 47.52 -4.42
CA GLY A 242 50.32 48.79 -5.15
C GLY A 242 49.74 50.07 -4.54
N ALA A 243 50.50 50.72 -3.65
CA ALA A 243 50.93 52.14 -3.72
C ALA A 243 51.65 52.54 -2.42
#